data_AF-A0A7S0F1E4-F1
#
_entry.id   AF-A0A7S0F1E4-F1
#
_cell.length_a   1.000
_cell.length_b   1.000
_cell.length_c   1.000
_cell.angle_alpha   90.00
_cell.angle_beta   90.00
_cell.angle_gamma   90.00
#
_symmetry.space_group_name_H-M   'P 1'
#
loop_
_entity.id
_entity.type
_entity.pdbx_description
1 polymer ?
#
loop_
_entity_poly.entity_id
_entity_poly.type
_entity_poly.pdbx_seq_one_letter_code
_entity_poly.pdbx_strand_id
1 'polypeptide(L)'
;NFEGCNIHDNTATYGGGFYIKGTATLTDTNVFANHADWGGGVYFGSDGVANFEGCNIHDNTATYGGGFYIKGTATLTDTNVFANHADWGGGVYFGSDGVANFEGCNI
;
A
#
# COMPACT_ATOMS: atom_id res chain seq x y z
N ASN A 1 9.58 -0.28 -11.39
CA ASN A 1 10.26 -1.25 -10.52
C ASN A 1 11.05 -0.48 -9.49
N PHE A 2 10.85 -0.80 -8.23
CA PHE A 2 11.57 -0.25 -7.08
C PHE A 2 12.15 -1.42 -6.29
N GLU A 3 13.42 -1.34 -5.93
CA GLU A 3 14.15 -2.41 -5.25
C GLU A 3 14.97 -1.78 -4.13
N GLY A 4 14.87 -2.33 -2.91
CA GLY A 4 15.66 -1.84 -1.76
C GLY A 4 15.38 -0.39 -1.37
N CYS A 5 14.20 0.15 -1.72
CA CYS A 5 13.88 1.56 -1.52
C CYS A 5 13.29 1.81 -0.13
N ASN A 6 13.41 3.06 0.34
CA ASN A 6 12.73 3.55 1.54
C ASN A 6 11.89 4.77 1.15
N ILE A 7 10.57 4.65 1.23
CA ILE A 7 9.62 5.69 0.83
C ILE A 7 8.83 6.13 2.06
N HIS A 8 9.15 7.31 2.56
CA HIS A 8 8.65 7.76 3.85
C HIS A 8 8.49 9.27 4.00
N ASP A 9 7.74 9.66 5.03
CA ASP A 9 7.45 11.05 5.40
C ASP A 9 6.81 11.89 4.28
N ASN A 10 6.03 11.25 3.43
CA ASN A 10 5.30 11.93 2.36
C ASN A 10 3.84 12.20 2.77
N THR A 11 3.27 13.26 2.22
CA THR A 11 1.86 13.61 2.42
C THR A 11 1.18 13.86 1.08
N ALA A 12 0.04 13.22 0.84
CA ALA A 12 -0.74 13.37 -0.40
C ALA A 12 -2.24 13.18 -0.14
N THR A 13 -3.08 13.45 -1.13
CA THR A 13 -4.52 13.06 -1.04
C THR A 13 -4.71 11.57 -1.31
N TYR A 14 -3.95 11.01 -2.26
CA TYR A 14 -4.02 9.60 -2.66
C TYR A 14 -2.62 9.01 -2.65
N GLY A 15 -2.41 7.96 -1.85
CA GLY A 15 -1.15 7.23 -1.83
C GLY A 15 -0.01 8.07 -1.30
N GLY A 16 0.14 8.14 0.03
CA GLY A 16 1.17 8.98 0.65
C GLY A 16 2.56 8.65 0.11
N GLY A 17 2.92 7.36 0.05
CA GLY A 17 4.15 6.90 -0.61
C GLY A 17 3.99 6.67 -2.12
N PHE A 18 2.93 5.95 -2.54
CA PHE A 18 2.71 5.63 -3.95
C PHE A 18 1.25 5.77 -4.39
N TYR A 19 1.05 6.42 -5.54
CA TYR A 19 -0.18 6.33 -6.31
C TYR A 19 0.05 5.50 -7.59
N ILE A 20 -0.52 4.30 -7.63
CA ILE A 20 -0.42 3.38 -8.77
C ILE A 20 -1.67 3.48 -9.66
N LYS A 21 -1.49 3.95 -10.90
CA LYS A 21 -2.51 3.97 -11.98
C LYS A 21 -2.21 3.03 -13.16
N GLY A 22 -1.07 2.36 -13.14
CA GLY A 22 -0.64 1.40 -14.15
C GLY A 22 0.01 0.21 -13.45
N THR A 23 1.09 -0.31 -14.02
CA THR A 23 1.83 -1.42 -13.40
C THR A 23 3.00 -0.95 -12.53
N ALA A 24 3.19 -1.57 -11.37
CA ALA A 24 4.40 -1.40 -10.59
C ALA A 24 4.85 -2.74 -9.98
N THR A 25 6.16 -2.85 -9.76
CA THR A 25 6.75 -3.95 -8.98
C THR A 25 7.63 -3.33 -7.91
N LEU A 26 7.46 -3.78 -6.68
CA LEU A 26 8.27 -3.40 -5.53
C LEU A 26 8.87 -4.66 -4.92
N THR A 27 10.17 -4.65 -4.68
CA THR A 27 10.91 -5.75 -4.06
C THR A 27 11.76 -5.20 -2.93
N ASP A 28 11.75 -5.86 -1.78
CA ASP A 28 12.55 -5.51 -0.59
C ASP A 28 12.49 -4.02 -0.23
N THR A 29 11.30 -3.42 -0.37
CA THR A 29 11.08 -1.98 -0.22
C THR A 29 10.27 -1.69 1.04
N ASN A 30 10.64 -0.63 1.74
CA ASN A 30 9.90 -0.14 2.90
C ASN A 30 9.07 1.09 2.52
N VAL A 31 7.79 1.08 2.87
CA VAL A 31 6.87 2.22 2.70
C VAL A 31 6.29 2.57 4.06
N PHE A 32 6.74 3.69 4.64
CA PHE A 32 6.42 3.98 6.03
C PHE A 32 6.27 5.44 6.41
N ALA A 33 5.61 5.73 7.52
CA ALA A 33 5.39 7.10 8.00
C ALA A 33 4.78 8.06 6.96
N ASN A 34 4.03 7.52 6.00
CA ASN A 34 3.34 8.33 5.00
C ASN A 34 1.91 8.63 5.44
N HIS A 35 1.38 9.76 4.97
CA HIS A 35 0.04 10.23 5.29
C HIS A 35 -0.77 10.52 4.03
N ALA A 36 -1.99 10.02 3.96
CA ALA A 36 -2.94 10.40 2.91
C ALA A 36 -4.40 10.20 3.31
N ASP A 37 -5.35 10.80 2.59
CA ASP A 37 -6.77 10.51 2.83
C ASP A 37 -7.09 9.06 2.42
N TRP A 38 -6.50 8.58 1.32
CA TRP A 38 -6.74 7.26 0.77
C TRP A 38 -5.41 6.55 0.51
N GLY A 39 -5.16 5.45 1.21
CA GLY A 39 -3.91 4.68 1.08
C GLY A 39 -2.75 5.45 1.68
N GLY A 40 -2.58 5.38 3.00
CA GLY A 40 -1.52 6.11 3.70
C GLY A 40 -0.16 5.77 3.13
N GLY A 41 0.13 4.48 2.99
CA GLY A 41 1.28 3.97 2.25
C GLY A 41 1.05 4.03 0.74
N VAL A 42 0.08 3.23 0.26
CA VAL A 42 -0.12 3.03 -1.18
C VAL A 42 -1.60 3.08 -1.55
N TYR A 43 -1.90 3.81 -2.62
CA TYR A 43 -3.21 3.83 -3.26
C TYR A 43 -3.15 3.19 -4.65
N PHE A 44 -4.04 2.24 -4.91
CA PHE A 44 -4.26 1.65 -6.23
C PHE A 44 -5.51 2.26 -6.86
N GLY A 45 -5.33 2.92 -8.01
CA GLY A 45 -6.44 3.26 -8.90
C GLY A 45 -7.12 2.01 -9.47
N SER A 46 -8.28 2.17 -10.10
CA SER A 46 -9.03 1.05 -10.70
C SER A 46 -8.21 0.25 -11.71
N ASP A 47 -7.33 0.93 -12.45
CA ASP A 47 -6.46 0.33 -13.47
C ASP A 47 -5.06 0.02 -12.92
N GLY A 48 -4.85 0.28 -11.62
CA GLY A 48 -3.58 0.05 -10.94
C GLY A 48 -3.38 -1.42 -10.64
N VAL A 49 -2.23 -1.96 -11.05
CA VAL A 49 -1.82 -3.34 -10.76
C VAL A 49 -0.42 -3.30 -10.16
N ALA A 50 -0.21 -3.89 -8.99
CA ALA A 50 1.16 -4.00 -8.48
C ALA A 50 1.47 -5.29 -7.75
N ASN A 51 2.73 -5.70 -7.90
CA ASN A 51 3.34 -6.82 -7.22
C ASN A 51 4.31 -6.31 -6.14
N PHE A 52 4.17 -6.85 -4.93
CA PHE A 52 5.05 -6.59 -3.80
C PHE A 52 5.68 -7.90 -3.37
N GLU A 53 6.99 -7.91 -3.21
CA GLU A 53 7.75 -9.08 -2.78
C GLU A 53 8.72 -8.67 -1.66
N GLY A 54 8.65 -9.32 -0.50
CA GLY A 54 9.58 -9.04 0.61
C GLY A 54 9.47 -7.63 1.20
N CYS A 55 8.35 -6.92 0.99
CA CYS A 55 8.21 -5.52 1.37
C CYS A 55 7.73 -5.34 2.81
N ASN A 56 7.95 -4.15 3.39
CA ASN A 56 7.38 -3.76 4.67
C ASN A 56 6.58 -2.45 4.53
N ILE A 57 5.28 -2.51 4.79
CA ILE A 57 4.38 -1.36 4.71
C ILE A 57 3.90 -1.05 6.13
N HIS A 58 4.42 0.01 6.74
CA HIS A 58 4.19 0.22 8.17
C HIS A 58 4.12 1.67 8.62
N ASP A 59 3.51 1.92 9.78
CA ASP A 59 3.41 3.25 10.39
C ASP A 59 2.78 4.32 9.45
N ASN A 60 2.01 3.90 8.45
CA ASN A 60 1.32 4.83 7.57
C ASN A 60 -0.07 5.15 8.13
N THR A 61 -0.52 6.39 7.90
CA THR A 61 -1.78 6.89 8.45
C THR A 61 -2.71 7.36 7.33
N ALA A 62 -3.97 6.95 7.35
CA ALA A 62 -4.97 7.44 6.42
C ALA A 62 -6.38 7.54 6.98
N THR A 63 -7.31 8.10 6.19
CA THR A 63 -8.73 7.95 6.47
C THR A 63 -9.21 6.56 6.03
N TYR A 64 -8.83 6.12 4.82
CA TYR A 64 -9.13 4.78 4.31
C TYR A 64 -7.85 4.05 3.91
N GLY A 65 -7.59 2.88 4.50
CA GLY A 65 -6.44 2.06 4.13
C GLY A 65 -5.14 2.67 4.62
N GLY A 66 -4.77 2.44 5.88
CA GLY A 66 -3.53 3.01 6.45
C GLY A 66 -2.31 2.55 5.66
N GLY A 67 -2.14 1.23 5.50
CA GLY A 67 -1.11 0.67 4.61
C GLY A 67 -1.52 0.80 3.15
N PHE A 68 -2.67 0.19 2.81
CA PHE A 68 -3.13 0.08 1.44
C PHE A 68 -4.60 0.48 1.26
N TYR A 69 -4.86 1.27 0.23
CA TYR A 69 -6.19 1.40 -0.36
C TYR A 69 -6.22 0.78 -1.75
N ILE A 70 -6.99 -0.30 -1.92
CA ILE A 70 -6.98 -1.12 -3.13
C ILE A 70 -8.28 -0.93 -3.90
N LYS A 71 -8.26 -0.17 -5.00
CA LYS A 71 -9.36 -0.14 -5.99
C LYS A 71 -9.04 -0.97 -7.24
N GLY A 72 -7.77 -1.23 -7.50
CA GLY A 72 -7.29 -2.06 -8.60
C GLY A 72 -6.91 -3.46 -8.11
N THR A 73 -5.77 -3.98 -8.58
CA THR A 73 -5.27 -5.31 -8.21
C THR A 73 -3.92 -5.23 -7.49
N ALA A 74 -3.81 -5.89 -6.35
CA ALA A 74 -2.55 -6.07 -5.64
C ALA A 74 -2.18 -7.55 -5.54
N THR A 75 -0.90 -7.86 -5.69
CA THR A 75 -0.34 -9.16 -5.31
C THR A 75 0.79 -8.89 -4.35
N LEU A 76 0.71 -9.50 -3.17
CA LEU A 76 1.70 -9.37 -2.12
C LEU A 76 2.21 -10.78 -1.80
N THR A 77 3.52 -10.94 -1.86
CA THR A 77 4.24 -12.15 -1.47
C THR A 77 5.25 -11.78 -0.39
N ASP A 78 5.26 -12.53 0.71
CA ASP A 78 6.18 -12.36 1.85
C ASP A 78 6.29 -10.90 2.32
N THR A 79 5.16 -10.17 2.28
CA THR A 79 5.10 -8.74 2.61
C THR A 79 4.46 -8.55 3.97
N ASN A 80 5.08 -7.71 4.80
CA ASN A 80 4.56 -7.35 6.12
C ASN A 80 3.80 -6.02 6.05
N VAL A 81 2.61 -5.99 6.64
CA VAL A 81 1.75 -4.82 6.71
C VAL A 81 1.37 -4.62 8.17
N PHE A 82 2.00 -3.69 8.88
CA PHE A 82 1.85 -3.59 10.33
C PHE A 82 1.89 -2.15 10.83
N ALA A 83 1.36 -1.91 12.03
CA ALA A 83 1.34 -0.59 12.66
C ALA A 83 0.73 0.55 11.81
N ASN A 84 -0.04 0.21 10.78
CA ASN A 84 -0.74 1.20 9.97
C ASN A 84 -2.05 1.59 10.64
N HIS A 85 -2.40 2.87 10.56
CA HIS A 85 -3.59 3.42 11.20
C HIS A 85 -4.54 4.04 10.17
N ALA A 86 -5.82 3.70 10.25
CA ALA A 86 -6.86 4.41 9.53
C ALA A 86 -8.22 4.28 10.21
N ASP A 87 -9.11 5.23 9.93
CA ASP A 87 -10.50 5.18 10.38
C ASP A 87 -11.19 3.92 9.82
N TRP A 88 -10.85 3.55 8.59
CA TRP A 88 -11.33 2.34 7.93
C TRP A 88 -10.18 1.53 7.31
N GLY A 89 -9.92 0.34 7.87
CA GLY A 89 -8.93 -0.59 7.36
C GLY A 89 -7.50 -0.14 7.65
N GLY A 90 -7.00 -0.38 8.86
CA GLY A 90 -5.64 0.00 9.28
C GLY A 90 -4.56 -0.55 8.34
N GLY A 91 -4.52 -1.87 8.15
CA GLY A 91 -3.60 -2.50 7.18
C GLY A 91 -4.04 -2.31 5.74
N VAL A 92 -5.25 -2.76 5.40
CA VAL A 92 -5.79 -2.75 4.03
C VAL A 92 -7.26 -2.34 4.04
N TYR A 93 -7.63 -1.51 3.07
CA TYR A 93 -9.02 -1.22 2.72
C TYR A 93 -9.27 -1.56 1.25
N PHE A 94 -10.37 -2.26 0.98
CA PHE A 94 -10.81 -2.59 -0.38
C PHE A 94 -11.87 -1.61 -0.87
N GLY A 95 -11.55 -0.90 -1.96
CA GLY A 95 -12.55 -0.19 -2.75
C GLY A 95 -13.47 -1.15 -3.51
N SER A 96 -14.50 -0.61 -4.15
CA SER A 96 -15.57 -1.37 -4.82
C SER A 96 -15.11 -2.50 -5.73
N ASP A 97 -14.00 -2.30 -6.45
CA ASP A 97 -13.46 -3.23 -7.45
C ASP A 97 -12.11 -3.82 -7.03
N GLY A 98 -11.71 -3.60 -5.78
CA GLY A 98 -10.41 -3.99 -5.26
C GLY A 98 -10.26 -5.50 -5.15
N VAL A 99 -9.16 -6.02 -5.68
CA VAL A 99 -8.76 -7.42 -5.56
C VAL A 99 -7.34 -7.49 -5.01
N ALA A 100 -7.11 -8.35 -4.03
CA ALA A 100 -5.76 -8.65 -3.57
C ALA A 100 -5.54 -10.14 -3.40
N ASN A 101 -4.34 -10.58 -3.75
CA ASN A 101 -3.80 -11.88 -3.38
C ASN A 101 -2.68 -11.69 -2.35
N PHE A 102 -2.73 -12.47 -1.28
CA PHE A 102 -1.74 -12.44 -0.20
C PHE A 102 -1.16 -13.84 -0.01
N GLU A 103 0.15 -13.97 -0.20
CA GLU A 103 0.89 -15.21 0.02
C GLU A 103 2.03 -14.94 1.00
N GLY A 104 2.14 -15.73 2.07
CA GLY A 104 3.19 -15.55 3.08
C GLY A 104 3.15 -14.20 3.83
N CYS A 105 2.06 -13.44 3.71
CA CYS A 105 1.96 -12.09 4.27
C CYS A 105 1.49 -12.09 5.73
N ASN A 106 1.91 -11.06 6.48
CA ASN A 106 1.38 -10.73 7.79
C ASN A 106 0.71 -9.34 7.72
N ILE A 107 -0.59 -9.25 8.05
CA ILE A 107 -1.43 -8.05 7.84
C ILE A 107 -2.25 -7.75 9.10
#